data_AF-A0A382N2W9-F1
#
_entry.id   AF-A0A382N2W9-F1
#
_cell.length_a   1.000
_cell.length_b   1.000
_cell.length_c   1.000
_cell.angle_alpha   90.00
_cell.angle_beta   90.00
_cell.angle_gamma   90.00
#
_symmetry.space_group_name_H-M   'P 1'
#
loop_
_entity.id
_entity.type
_entity.pdbx_description
1 polymer ?
#
loop_
_entity_poly.entity_id
_entity_poly.type
_entity_poly.pdbx_seq_one_letter_code
_entity_poly.pdbx_strand_id
1 'polypeptide(L)'
;MLNGLFVFVIVASILLAALTGRMEQLSQAVLSSAGEAVTLAIGLVGVMAFFLGLMRVAEDAGLLRRVARAIGPVMRLLFPDVPSDHPAMSAMILNISSNMLGLANAATPFGIRAMEELDKLNSRKGTASNAMVLFLAINTAGLAVLPSGVIGLRASLGSADAAGILL
;
A
#
# COMPACT_ATOMS: atom_id res chain seq x y z
N MET A 1 11.14 -13.94 8.34
CA MET A 1 10.82 -13.13 9.53
C MET A 1 9.31 -12.97 9.71
N LEU A 2 8.54 -12.58 8.68
CA LEU A 2 7.08 -12.39 8.78
C LEU A 2 6.30 -13.69 9.06
N ASN A 3 6.60 -14.80 8.36
CA ASN A 3 5.92 -16.08 8.60
C ASN A 3 6.08 -16.58 10.05
N GLY A 4 7.25 -16.36 10.65
CA GLY A 4 7.51 -16.70 12.05
C GLY A 4 6.66 -15.89 13.02
N LEU A 5 6.44 -14.59 12.73
CA LEU A 5 5.56 -13.74 13.52
C LEU A 5 4.11 -14.24 13.46
N PHE A 6 3.59 -14.55 12.28
CA PHE A 6 2.22 -15.05 12.13
C PHE A 6 2.01 -16.37 12.89
N VAL A 7 2.94 -17.32 12.71
CA VAL A 7 2.90 -18.58 13.44
C VAL A 7 2.95 -18.34 14.95
N PHE A 8 3.84 -17.46 15.42
CA PHE A 8 3.92 -17.10 16.83
C PHE A 8 2.61 -16.53 17.37
N VAL A 9 2.00 -15.56 16.68
CA VAL A 9 0.74 -14.94 17.10
C VAL A 9 -0.39 -15.96 17.15
N ILE A 10 -0.49 -16.84 16.13
CA ILE A 10 -1.52 -17.89 16.08
C ILE A 10 -1.34 -18.87 17.24
N VAL A 11 -0.12 -19.38 17.44
CA VAL A 11 0.18 -20.34 18.52
C VAL A 11 -0.04 -19.70 19.89
N ALA A 12 0.43 -18.47 20.11
CA ALA A 12 0.21 -17.74 21.35
C ALA A 12 -1.28 -17.53 21.63
N SER A 13 -2.08 -17.20 20.60
CA SER A 13 -3.54 -17.03 20.74
C SER A 13 -4.24 -18.33 21.15
N ILE A 14 -3.84 -19.46 20.54
CA ILE A 14 -4.37 -20.78 20.90
C ILE A 14 -3.97 -21.17 22.33
N LEU A 15 -2.71 -20.99 22.70
CA LEU A 15 -2.22 -21.31 24.05
C LEU A 15 -2.90 -20.46 25.13
N LEU A 16 -3.04 -19.15 24.90
CA LEU A 16 -3.73 -18.26 25.83
C LEU A 16 -5.22 -18.64 25.97
N ALA A 17 -5.89 -18.99 24.87
CA ALA A 17 -7.28 -19.46 24.92
C ALA A 17 -7.41 -20.78 25.69
N ALA A 18 -6.46 -21.71 25.52
CA ALA A 18 -6.42 -22.97 26.27
C ALA A 18 -6.19 -22.74 27.77
N LEU A 19 -5.22 -21.90 28.14
CA LEU A 19 -4.88 -21.60 29.54
C LEU A 19 -5.98 -20.81 30.27
N THR A 20 -6.76 -20.00 29.55
CA THR A 20 -7.85 -19.19 30.13
C THR A 20 -9.23 -19.85 30.03
N GLY A 21 -9.32 -21.05 29.46
CA GLY A 21 -10.59 -21.77 29.25
C GLY A 21 -11.52 -21.15 28.19
N ARG A 22 -10.98 -20.31 27.29
CA ARG A 22 -11.73 -19.54 26.27
C ARG A 22 -11.70 -20.18 24.88
N MET A 23 -11.47 -21.50 24.78
CA MET A 23 -11.34 -22.21 23.50
C MET A 23 -12.60 -22.13 22.63
N GLU A 24 -13.78 -22.11 23.25
CA GLU A 24 -15.05 -21.97 22.52
C GLU A 24 -15.18 -20.59 21.87
N GLN A 25 -14.83 -19.52 22.61
CA GLN A 25 -14.83 -18.14 22.13
C GLN A 25 -13.82 -17.96 20.99
N LEU A 26 -12.63 -18.58 21.10
CA LEU A 26 -11.64 -18.58 20.03
C LEU A 26 -12.21 -19.24 18.75
N SER A 27 -12.85 -20.40 18.88
CA SER A 27 -13.40 -21.15 17.76
C SER A 27 -14.52 -20.37 17.05
N GLN A 28 -15.42 -19.75 17.83
CA GLN A 28 -16.47 -18.89 17.28
C GLN A 28 -15.90 -17.64 16.60
N ALA A 29 -14.90 -16.98 17.20
CA ALA A 29 -14.27 -15.80 16.63
C ALA A 29 -13.61 -16.08 15.27
N VAL A 30 -12.95 -17.24 15.13
CA VAL A 30 -12.35 -17.65 13.85
C VAL A 30 -13.41 -17.82 12.76
N LEU A 31 -14.53 -18.49 13.08
CA LEU A 31 -15.62 -18.69 12.12
C LEU A 31 -16.33 -17.38 11.75
N SER A 32 -16.61 -16.51 12.73
CA SER A 32 -17.20 -15.18 12.49
C SER A 32 -16.31 -14.31 11.62
N SER A 33 -15.01 -14.24 11.96
CA SER A 33 -14.03 -13.44 11.21
C SER A 33 -13.92 -13.90 9.75
N ALA A 34 -14.01 -15.22 9.50
CA ALA A 34 -14.02 -15.76 8.15
C ALA A 34 -15.24 -15.28 7.34
N GLY A 35 -16.43 -15.24 7.95
CA GLY A 35 -17.64 -14.73 7.32
C GLY A 35 -17.59 -13.23 7.06
N GLU A 36 -17.16 -12.44 8.06
CA GLU A 36 -16.98 -10.99 7.94
C GLU A 36 -15.99 -10.62 6.84
N ALA A 37 -14.90 -11.37 6.70
CA ALA A 37 -13.92 -11.17 5.63
C ALA A 37 -14.55 -11.33 4.23
N VAL A 38 -15.44 -12.31 4.05
CA VAL A 38 -16.16 -12.52 2.77
C VAL A 38 -17.14 -11.37 2.49
N THR A 39 -17.93 -10.97 3.48
CA THR A 39 -18.87 -9.84 3.33
C THR A 39 -18.13 -8.56 2.99
N LEU A 40 -17.02 -8.29 3.69
CA LEU A 40 -16.16 -7.15 3.41
C LEU A 40 -15.59 -7.22 1.98
N ALA A 41 -15.06 -8.37 1.57
CA ALA A 41 -14.50 -8.56 0.23
C ALA A 41 -15.55 -8.27 -0.86
N ILE A 42 -16.76 -8.82 -0.74
CA ILE A 42 -17.85 -8.58 -1.69
C ILE A 42 -18.25 -7.10 -1.73
N GLY A 43 -18.38 -6.45 -0.58
CA GLY A 43 -18.69 -5.02 -0.49
C GLY A 43 -17.63 -4.13 -1.13
N LEU A 44 -16.35 -4.49 -0.96
CA LEU A 44 -15.23 -3.77 -1.56
C LEU A 44 -15.15 -3.95 -3.08
N VAL A 45 -15.52 -5.11 -3.63
CA VAL A 45 -15.39 -5.39 -5.08
C VAL A 45 -16.07 -4.32 -5.95
N GLY A 46 -17.30 -3.94 -5.64
CA GLY A 46 -18.06 -2.97 -6.45
C GLY A 46 -17.44 -1.58 -6.43
N VAL A 47 -17.13 -1.07 -5.24
CA VAL A 47 -16.55 0.27 -5.07
C VAL A 47 -15.14 0.33 -5.66
N MET A 48 -14.32 -0.71 -5.41
CA MET A 48 -12.98 -0.80 -5.97
C MET A 48 -13.02 -0.88 -7.50
N ALA A 49 -13.88 -1.71 -8.10
CA ALA A 49 -14.00 -1.81 -9.55
C ALA A 49 -14.32 -0.45 -10.21
N PHE A 50 -15.20 0.35 -9.60
CA PHE A 50 -15.51 1.70 -10.06
C PHE A 50 -14.28 2.63 -10.00
N PHE A 51 -13.65 2.73 -8.82
CA PHE A 51 -12.51 3.64 -8.64
C PHE A 51 -11.29 3.22 -9.47
N LEU A 52 -10.99 1.92 -9.56
CA LEU A 52 -9.92 1.42 -10.43
C LEU A 52 -10.21 1.69 -11.90
N GLY A 53 -11.47 1.51 -12.35
CA GLY A 53 -11.88 1.85 -13.71
C GLY A 53 -11.70 3.34 -14.01
N LEU A 54 -12.14 4.23 -13.10
CA LEU A 54 -11.93 5.67 -13.21
C LEU A 54 -10.45 6.03 -13.27
N MET A 55 -9.63 5.43 -12.41
CA MET A 55 -8.19 5.70 -12.42
C MET A 55 -7.51 5.18 -13.68
N ARG A 56 -8.00 4.09 -14.28
CA ARG A 56 -7.50 3.61 -15.56
C ARG A 56 -7.77 4.59 -16.69
N VAL A 57 -8.97 5.18 -16.74
CA VAL A 57 -9.30 6.25 -17.70
C VAL A 57 -8.39 7.47 -17.49
N ALA A 58 -8.12 7.85 -16.24
CA ALA A 58 -7.22 8.96 -15.93
C ALA A 58 -5.76 8.67 -16.33
N GLU A 59 -5.29 7.44 -16.14
CA GLU A 59 -3.99 6.95 -16.61
C GLU A 59 -3.88 7.09 -18.14
N ASP A 60 -4.88 6.58 -18.87
CA ASP A 60 -4.94 6.64 -20.34
C ASP A 60 -5.04 8.09 -20.86
N ALA A 61 -5.71 8.98 -20.12
CA ALA A 61 -5.75 10.42 -20.38
C ALA A 61 -4.40 11.13 -20.10
N GLY A 62 -3.40 10.42 -19.60
CA GLY A 62 -2.06 10.92 -19.34
C GLY A 62 -1.90 11.66 -18.01
N LEU A 63 -2.85 11.53 -17.07
CA LEU A 63 -2.78 12.15 -15.74
C LEU A 63 -1.52 11.70 -14.99
N LEU A 64 -1.23 10.40 -15.01
CA LEU A 64 -0.05 9.82 -14.37
C LEU A 64 1.25 10.49 -14.88
N ARG A 65 1.37 10.74 -16.19
CA ARG A 65 2.55 11.40 -16.78
C ARG A 65 2.67 12.88 -16.38
N ARG A 66 1.55 13.55 -16.11
CA ARG A 66 1.55 14.94 -15.65
C ARG A 66 1.96 15.02 -14.18
N VAL A 67 1.39 14.15 -13.34
CA VAL A 67 1.74 14.03 -11.91
C VAL A 67 3.22 13.64 -11.75
N ALA A 68 3.69 12.66 -12.53
CA ALA A 68 5.11 12.27 -12.54
C ALA A 68 6.05 13.44 -12.86
N ARG A 69 5.69 14.28 -13.84
CA ARG A 69 6.46 15.49 -14.18
C ARG A 69 6.44 16.54 -13.06
N ALA A 70 5.30 16.70 -12.37
CA ALA A 70 5.17 17.63 -11.26
C ALA A 70 5.97 17.19 -10.02
N ILE A 71 6.05 15.88 -9.77
CA ILE A 71 6.76 15.29 -8.63
C ILE A 71 8.28 15.20 -8.88
N GLY A 72 8.70 15.08 -10.14
CA GLY A 72 10.12 15.03 -10.54
C GLY A 72 11.07 16.00 -9.82
N PRO A 73 10.79 17.30 -9.71
CA PRO A 73 11.66 18.24 -8.99
C PRO A 73 11.77 17.93 -7.48
N VAL A 74 10.66 17.54 -6.83
CA VAL A 74 10.67 17.16 -5.41
C VAL A 74 11.50 15.90 -5.19
N MET A 75 11.38 14.93 -6.11
CA MET A 75 12.15 13.70 -6.04
C MET A 75 13.65 13.93 -6.21
N ARG A 76 14.06 14.84 -7.10
CA ARG A 76 15.48 15.22 -7.24
C ARG A 76 16.03 15.89 -5.99
N LEU A 77 15.20 16.64 -5.28
CA LEU A 77 15.57 17.27 -4.01
C LEU A 77 15.69 16.24 -2.87
N LEU A 78 14.75 15.29 -2.78
CA LEU A 78 14.71 14.28 -1.72
C LEU A 78 15.74 13.16 -1.93
N PHE A 79 16.10 12.86 -3.18
CA PHE A 79 17.01 11.77 -3.54
C PHE A 79 18.24 12.29 -4.31
N PRO A 80 19.09 13.11 -3.68
CA PRO A 80 20.27 13.69 -4.34
C PRO A 80 21.29 12.63 -4.76
N ASP A 81 21.34 11.50 -4.04
CA ASP A 81 22.27 10.39 -4.30
C ASP A 81 21.84 9.52 -5.50
N VAL A 82 20.65 9.74 -6.06
CA VAL A 82 20.11 8.97 -7.18
C VAL A 82 20.19 9.82 -8.45
N PRO A 83 20.96 9.40 -9.49
CA PRO A 83 21.06 10.16 -10.72
C PRO A 83 19.68 10.33 -11.38
N SER A 84 19.40 11.53 -11.91
CA SER A 84 18.09 11.87 -12.47
C SER A 84 17.67 11.01 -13.66
N ASP A 85 18.65 10.51 -14.42
CA ASP A 85 18.44 9.67 -15.60
C ASP A 85 18.50 8.16 -15.26
N HIS A 86 18.70 7.81 -13.99
CA HIS A 86 18.76 6.42 -13.56
C HIS A 86 17.34 5.79 -13.53
N PRO A 87 17.18 4.51 -13.94
CA PRO A 87 15.89 3.81 -13.89
C PRO A 87 15.20 3.83 -12.52
N ALA A 88 15.98 3.87 -11.43
CA ALA A 88 15.47 4.02 -10.06
C ALA A 88 14.61 5.28 -9.90
N MET A 89 15.03 6.42 -10.45
CA MET A 89 14.31 7.69 -10.31
C MET A 89 12.94 7.61 -10.96
N SER A 90 12.88 7.10 -12.20
CA SER A 90 11.62 6.91 -12.93
C SER A 90 10.68 5.93 -12.22
N ALA A 91 11.20 4.81 -11.71
CA ALA A 91 10.40 3.82 -10.99
C ALA A 91 9.83 4.38 -9.67
N MET A 92 10.63 5.14 -8.91
CA MET A 92 10.16 5.81 -7.68
C MET A 92 9.07 6.84 -7.98
N ILE A 93 9.26 7.67 -9.01
CA ILE A 93 8.28 8.67 -9.42
C ILE A 93 6.96 8.00 -9.80
N LEU A 94 7.01 6.90 -10.58
CA LEU A 94 5.82 6.16 -10.96
C LEU A 94 5.12 5.54 -9.75
N ASN A 95 5.86 4.90 -8.84
CA ASN A 95 5.31 4.35 -7.60
C ASN A 95 4.58 5.42 -6.76
N ILE A 96 5.23 6.54 -6.47
CA ILE A 96 4.65 7.61 -5.65
C ILE A 96 3.46 8.24 -6.36
N SER A 97 3.55 8.49 -7.67
CA SER A 97 2.45 9.04 -8.46
C SER A 97 1.23 8.10 -8.45
N SER A 98 1.45 6.78 -8.63
CA SER A 98 0.40 5.77 -8.55
C SER A 98 -0.22 5.72 -7.15
N ASN A 99 0.59 5.78 -6.09
CA ASN A 99 0.09 5.78 -4.72
C ASN A 99 -0.74 7.03 -4.41
N MET A 100 -0.29 8.21 -4.84
CA MET A 100 -1.01 9.48 -4.67
C MET A 100 -2.37 9.48 -5.38
N LEU A 101 -2.47 8.82 -6.54
CA LEU A 101 -3.71 8.71 -7.31
C LEU A 101 -4.61 7.55 -6.83
N GLY A 102 -4.22 6.79 -5.80
CA GLY A 102 -5.01 5.64 -5.33
C GLY A 102 -4.94 4.41 -6.25
N LEU A 103 -3.95 4.36 -7.16
CA LEU A 103 -3.63 3.21 -8.01
C LEU A 103 -2.75 2.19 -7.26
N ALA A 104 -3.20 1.74 -6.09
CA ALA A 104 -2.39 0.90 -5.19
C ALA A 104 -1.86 -0.38 -5.86
N ASN A 105 -2.66 -1.00 -6.73
CA ASN A 105 -2.26 -2.21 -7.46
C ASN A 105 -1.13 -1.97 -8.48
N ALA A 106 -1.03 -0.76 -9.03
CA ALA A 106 0.06 -0.37 -9.92
C ALA A 106 1.29 0.12 -9.14
N ALA A 107 1.10 0.71 -7.95
CA ALA A 107 2.19 1.24 -7.14
C ALA A 107 3.18 0.15 -6.69
N THR A 108 2.69 -1.01 -6.26
CA THR A 108 3.52 -2.12 -5.73
C THR A 108 4.59 -2.63 -6.71
N PRO A 109 4.28 -2.99 -7.97
CA PRO A 109 5.31 -3.45 -8.91
C PRO A 109 6.35 -2.37 -9.22
N PHE A 110 5.95 -1.09 -9.32
CA PHE A 110 6.90 0.01 -9.48
C PHE A 110 7.76 0.21 -8.23
N GLY A 111 7.21 -0.01 -7.03
CA GLY A 111 7.95 0.08 -5.78
C GLY A 111 9.01 -0.99 -5.65
N ILE A 112 8.68 -2.25 -5.99
CA ILE A 112 9.66 -3.34 -6.03
C ILE A 112 10.76 -3.01 -7.04
N ARG A 113 10.38 -2.58 -8.24
CA ARG A 113 11.36 -2.21 -9.27
C ARG A 113 12.27 -1.06 -8.82
N ALA A 114 11.71 -0.05 -8.16
CA ALA A 114 12.49 1.04 -7.59
C ALA A 114 13.51 0.53 -6.56
N MET A 115 13.10 -0.38 -5.67
CA MET A 115 13.99 -0.97 -4.67
C MET A 115 15.11 -1.81 -5.30
N GLU A 116 14.81 -2.59 -6.35
CA GLU A 116 15.82 -3.32 -7.12
C GLU A 116 16.84 -2.38 -7.77
N GLU A 117 16.38 -1.30 -8.41
CA GLU A 117 17.26 -0.34 -9.07
C GLU A 117 18.06 0.52 -8.07
N LEU A 118 17.47 0.86 -6.92
CA LEU A 118 18.18 1.53 -5.82
C LEU A 118 19.25 0.62 -5.22
N ASP A 119 18.98 -0.68 -5.07
CA ASP A 119 19.99 -1.61 -4.58
C ASP A 119 21.17 -1.74 -5.55
N LYS A 120 20.98 -1.60 -6.87
CA LYS A 120 22.11 -1.57 -7.82
C LYS A 120 23.08 -0.41 -7.56
N LEU A 121 22.57 0.73 -7.09
CA LEU A 121 23.38 1.89 -6.69
C LEU A 121 23.98 1.74 -5.29
N ASN A 122 23.54 0.75 -4.53
CA ASN A 122 23.98 0.54 -3.16
C ASN A 122 25.38 -0.08 -3.12
N SER A 123 26.30 0.61 -2.42
CA SER A 123 27.68 0.16 -2.23
C SER A 123 27.80 -0.99 -1.21
N ARG A 124 26.78 -1.21 -0.35
CA ARG A 124 26.78 -2.25 0.69
C ARG A 124 25.60 -3.20 0.54
N LYS A 125 25.81 -4.30 -0.18
CA LYS A 125 24.80 -5.33 -0.37
C LYS A 125 24.33 -5.93 0.96
N GLY A 126 23.01 -6.15 1.07
CA GLY A 126 22.38 -6.65 2.29
C GLY A 126 22.08 -5.60 3.37
N THR A 127 22.52 -4.35 3.19
CA THR A 127 22.18 -3.22 4.08
C THR A 127 21.44 -2.16 3.27
N ALA A 128 20.27 -1.70 3.71
CA ALA A 128 19.52 -0.67 2.99
C ALA A 128 20.28 0.67 2.94
N SER A 129 20.32 1.31 1.77
CA SER A 129 20.87 2.65 1.62
C SER A 129 19.90 3.73 2.13
N ASN A 130 20.39 4.95 2.37
CA ASN A 130 19.54 6.07 2.82
C ASN A 130 18.38 6.33 1.85
N ALA A 131 18.62 6.24 0.55
CA ALA A 131 17.59 6.37 -0.48
C ALA A 131 16.52 5.26 -0.35
N MET A 132 16.93 4.00 -0.14
CA MET A 132 15.97 2.90 0.07
C MET A 132 15.12 3.11 1.33
N VAL A 133 15.73 3.54 2.42
CA VAL A 133 15.03 3.81 3.69
C VAL A 133 14.07 4.98 3.55
N LEU A 134 14.48 6.08 2.92
CA LEU A 134 13.63 7.24 2.69
C LEU A 134 12.44 6.91 1.78
N PHE A 135 12.69 6.17 0.68
CA PHE A 135 11.65 5.74 -0.24
C PHE A 135 10.60 4.85 0.45
N LEU A 136 11.05 3.95 1.33
CA LEU A 136 10.16 3.13 2.16
C LEU A 136 9.37 3.99 3.15
N ALA A 137 10.01 4.96 3.80
CA ALA A 137 9.35 5.86 4.74
C ALA A 137 8.23 6.68 4.07
N ILE A 138 8.47 7.19 2.85
CA ILE A 138 7.47 7.91 2.06
C ILE A 138 6.28 7.00 1.71
N ASN A 139 6.54 5.77 1.26
CA ASN A 139 5.48 4.80 0.98
C ASN A 139 4.69 4.42 2.24
N THR A 140 5.36 4.32 3.39
CA THR A 140 4.72 4.01 4.69
C THR A 140 3.84 5.16 5.18
N ALA A 141 4.22 6.41 4.89
CA ALA A 141 3.41 7.58 5.23
C ALA A 141 2.05 7.63 4.50
N GLY A 142 1.85 6.80 3.46
CA GLY A 142 0.55 6.61 2.84
C GLY A 142 0.00 7.87 2.18
N LEU A 143 0.86 8.70 1.57
CA LEU A 143 0.43 9.92 0.90
C LEU A 143 -0.48 9.59 -0.28
N ALA A 144 -1.79 9.67 -0.05
CA ALA A 144 -2.85 9.45 -1.02
C ALA A 144 -3.66 10.75 -1.17
N VAL A 145 -3.56 11.40 -2.33
CA VAL A 145 -4.38 12.58 -2.66
C VAL A 145 -5.81 12.15 -2.95
N LEU A 146 -5.97 10.99 -3.58
CA LEU A 146 -7.27 10.36 -3.81
C LEU A 146 -7.40 9.12 -2.91
N PRO A 147 -8.06 9.22 -1.74
CA PRO A 147 -8.13 8.13 -0.77
C PRO A 147 -9.19 7.07 -1.17
N SER A 148 -9.24 6.66 -2.43
CA SER A 148 -10.27 5.76 -3.00
C SER A 148 -10.43 4.45 -2.22
N GLY A 149 -9.32 3.83 -1.79
CA GLY A 149 -9.34 2.62 -0.98
C GLY A 149 -9.96 2.83 0.42
N VAL A 150 -9.64 3.96 1.06
CA VAL A 150 -10.21 4.30 2.38
C VAL A 150 -11.69 4.68 2.25
N ILE A 151 -12.06 5.38 1.19
CA ILE A 151 -13.46 5.66 0.86
C ILE A 151 -14.23 4.35 0.65
N GLY A 152 -13.67 3.40 -0.10
CA GLY A 152 -14.26 2.08 -0.31
C GLY A 152 -14.44 1.29 0.98
N LEU A 153 -13.43 1.30 1.85
CA LEU A 153 -13.51 0.68 3.17
C LEU A 153 -14.60 1.33 4.03
N ARG A 154 -14.62 2.67 4.10
CA ARG A 154 -15.65 3.41 4.84
C ARG A 154 -17.05 3.10 4.32
N ALA A 155 -17.24 3.06 3.00
CA ALA A 155 -18.52 2.70 2.38
C ALA A 155 -18.93 1.27 2.74
N SER A 156 -17.99 0.31 2.67
CA SER A 156 -18.25 -1.10 3.02
C SER A 156 -18.59 -1.31 4.49
N LEU A 157 -18.12 -0.43 5.38
CA LEU A 157 -18.41 -0.43 6.81
C LEU A 157 -19.62 0.44 7.18
N GLY A 158 -20.39 0.93 6.21
CA GLY A 158 -21.64 1.66 6.45
C GLY A 158 -21.47 3.13 6.85
N SER A 159 -20.34 3.76 6.51
CA SER A 159 -20.11 5.18 6.79
C SER A 159 -21.16 6.08 6.10
N ALA A 160 -21.84 6.92 6.88
CA ALA A 160 -22.85 7.87 6.39
C ALA A 160 -22.28 8.87 5.36
N ASP A 161 -21.03 9.29 5.57
CA ASP A 161 -20.24 10.03 4.60
C ASP A 161 -18.90 9.32 4.38
N ALA A 162 -18.86 8.43 3.38
CA ALA A 162 -17.66 7.69 3.02
C ALA A 162 -16.58 8.60 2.39
N ALA A 163 -16.97 9.73 1.79
CA ALA A 163 -16.10 10.64 1.07
C ALA A 163 -15.63 11.85 1.90
N GLY A 164 -16.19 12.10 3.09
CA GLY A 164 -15.84 13.21 3.98
C GLY A 164 -14.41 13.26 4.52
N ILE A 165 -13.52 12.43 3.98
CA ILE A 165 -12.07 12.45 4.19
C ILE A 165 -11.31 13.06 3.00
N LEU A 166 -12.00 13.43 1.93
CA LEU A 166 -11.45 14.23 0.83
C LEU A 166 -11.20 15.65 1.34
N LEU A 167 -9.96 16.13 1.16
CA LEU A 167 -9.55 17.52 1.37
C LEU A 167 -10.19 18.46 0.35
#